data_AF-A0A7W0K0B4-F1
#
_entry.id   AF-A0A7W0K0B4-F1
#
_cell.length_a   1.000
_cell.length_b   1.000
_cell.length_c   1.000
_cell.angle_alpha   90.00
_cell.angle_beta   90.00
_cell.angle_gamma   90.00
#
_symmetry.space_group_name_H-M   'P 1'
#
loop_
_entity.id
_entity.type
_entity.pdbx_description
1 polymer ?
#
loop_
_entity_poly.entity_id
_entity_poly.type
_entity_poly.pdbx_seq_one_letter_code
_entity_poly.pdbx_strand_id
1 'polypeptide(L)'
;MSGSPDVGRSILLLGAAVALLAPASPALAQSGGTPVPGPGDPCPAGYPGDDTDREPVARWMARAAALREVPQELPVMAGLAESGLRNLNTRGNPFAGFFSMHRSLNKGVYRGFPRDPELQLLWFLDTAVIVRQREIAEGDEEFGSDSDGYGLWIADIERPAPENRTGYQPYFDDADALLTESCRPSDQVADETPPALRVSAAGRQRDTVVISARCPREACMVAAQAEPRRRVRAAPAVAVEDDAVTLTLPARARRSVKLVVTITAVDVAGNATRKEKRVTLLR
;
A
#
# COMPACT_ATOMS: atom_id res chain seq x y z
N MET A 1 -59.17 36.47 -57.05
CA MET A 1 -58.19 35.39 -57.28
C MET A 1 -57.12 35.54 -56.22
N SER A 2 -56.98 34.49 -55.39
CA SER A 2 -55.92 34.09 -54.45
C SER A 2 -55.10 35.20 -53.76
N GLY A 3 -54.99 35.30 -52.44
CA GLY A 3 -55.16 34.29 -51.40
C GLY A 3 -53.99 34.40 -50.41
N SER A 4 -54.20 35.19 -49.37
CA SER A 4 -53.71 35.06 -47.97
C SER A 4 -52.23 34.84 -47.60
N PRO A 5 -51.87 35.22 -46.35
CA PRO A 5 -50.58 35.74 -45.92
C PRO A 5 -49.84 34.68 -45.06
N ASP A 6 -48.70 34.92 -44.41
CA ASP A 6 -48.57 35.69 -43.17
C ASP A 6 -47.14 35.53 -42.60
N VAL A 7 -46.74 36.53 -41.81
CA VAL A 7 -45.80 36.47 -40.66
C VAL A 7 -44.36 36.05 -40.96
N GLY A 8 -43.32 36.82 -40.63
CA GLY A 8 -43.23 38.03 -39.83
C GLY A 8 -41.77 38.28 -39.44
N ARG A 9 -41.48 39.57 -39.15
CA ARG A 9 -40.60 40.11 -38.08
C ARG A 9 -39.38 39.27 -37.66
N SER A 10 -38.19 39.80 -37.44
CA SER A 10 -37.66 41.17 -37.33
C SER A 10 -36.27 41.01 -36.70
N ILE A 11 -35.39 42.00 -36.91
CA ILE A 11 -34.26 42.36 -36.04
C ILE A 11 -33.01 41.46 -36.13
N LEU A 12 -32.04 41.93 -36.91
CA LEU A 12 -30.61 41.75 -36.67
C LEU A 12 -30.11 43.03 -36.01
N LEU A 13 -29.87 42.98 -34.70
CA LEU A 13 -29.06 43.97 -33.97
C LEU A 13 -27.79 43.27 -33.50
N LEU A 14 -26.66 43.70 -34.08
CA LEU A 14 -25.32 43.39 -33.59
C LEU A 14 -25.17 44.04 -32.19
N GLY A 15 -25.20 43.22 -31.15
CA GLY A 15 -24.77 43.57 -29.80
C GLY A 15 -23.33 43.09 -29.58
N ALA A 16 -22.42 44.04 -29.33
CA ALA A 16 -21.04 43.79 -28.97
C ALA A 16 -20.95 43.10 -27.60
N ALA A 17 -20.30 41.93 -27.55
CA ALA A 17 -19.87 41.32 -26.30
C ALA A 17 -18.40 41.69 -26.04
N VAL A 18 -18.19 42.60 -25.08
CA VAL A 18 -16.89 42.90 -24.50
C VAL A 18 -16.48 41.69 -23.65
N ALA A 19 -15.50 40.92 -24.12
CA ALA A 19 -14.90 39.84 -23.35
C ALA A 19 -13.98 40.45 -22.28
N LEU A 20 -14.40 40.34 -21.01
CA LEU A 20 -13.56 40.58 -19.84
C LEU A 20 -12.47 39.49 -19.79
N LEU A 21 -11.30 39.80 -20.34
CA LEU A 21 -10.06 39.06 -20.12
C LEU A 21 -9.57 39.37 -18.70
N ALA A 22 -9.98 38.57 -17.73
CA ALA A 22 -9.28 38.49 -16.46
C ALA A 22 -7.91 37.82 -16.70
N PRO A 23 -6.78 38.37 -16.23
CA PRO A 23 -5.55 37.62 -16.20
C PRO A 23 -5.75 36.44 -15.26
N ALA A 24 -5.69 35.23 -15.80
CA ALA A 24 -5.53 34.04 -14.99
C ALA A 24 -4.21 34.20 -14.23
N SER A 25 -4.29 34.52 -12.94
CA SER A 25 -3.16 34.45 -12.04
C SER A 25 -2.54 33.06 -12.22
N PRO A 26 -1.24 32.94 -12.51
CA PRO A 26 -0.59 31.65 -12.41
C PRO A 26 -0.80 31.21 -10.96
N ALA A 27 -1.50 30.09 -10.78
CA ALA A 27 -1.50 29.39 -9.51
C ALA A 27 -0.01 29.17 -9.19
N LEU A 28 0.50 29.92 -8.22
CA LEU A 28 1.78 29.64 -7.60
C LEU A 28 1.74 28.16 -7.28
N ALA A 29 2.60 27.41 -7.94
CA ALA A 29 2.96 26.07 -7.51
C ALA A 29 3.24 26.19 -6.02
N GLN A 30 2.36 25.61 -5.20
CA GLN A 30 2.70 25.32 -3.82
C GLN A 30 3.83 24.32 -3.93
N SER A 31 5.04 24.84 -3.95
CA SER A 31 6.25 24.10 -3.69
C SER A 31 6.08 23.57 -2.28
N GLY A 32 5.54 22.36 -2.16
CA GLY A 32 5.60 21.55 -0.96
C GLY A 32 7.07 21.22 -0.73
N GLY A 33 7.81 22.20 -0.22
CA GLY A 33 9.11 21.97 0.37
C GLY A 33 8.87 21.12 1.59
N THR A 34 9.38 19.90 1.57
CA THR A 34 9.65 19.14 2.78
C THR A 34 10.33 20.08 3.78
N PRO A 35 9.88 20.15 5.05
CA PRO A 35 10.59 20.92 6.05
C PRO A 35 12.05 20.45 6.04
N VAL A 36 12.97 21.39 5.77
CA VAL A 36 14.40 21.15 5.97
C VAL A 36 14.57 20.79 7.45
N PRO A 37 15.14 19.63 7.81
CA PRO A 37 15.36 19.29 9.21
C PRO A 37 16.16 20.40 9.87
N GLY A 38 15.67 20.89 11.01
CA GLY A 38 16.47 21.77 11.84
C GLY A 38 17.75 21.02 12.26
N PRO A 39 18.89 21.72 12.42
CA PRO A 39 20.02 21.12 13.12
C PRO A 39 19.57 20.66 14.51
N GLY A 40 19.52 19.34 14.73
CA GLY A 40 19.06 18.74 16.00
C GLY A 40 17.83 17.83 15.90
N ASP A 41 17.28 17.55 14.72
CA ASP A 41 16.31 16.46 14.56
C ASP A 41 17.04 15.11 14.74
N PRO A 42 16.72 14.30 15.77
CA PRO A 42 17.42 13.04 16.01
C PRO A 42 17.21 12.06 14.84
N CYS A 43 16.16 12.25 14.02
CA CYS A 43 15.80 11.35 12.94
C CYS A 43 15.92 12.04 11.57
N PRO A 44 17.01 11.83 10.82
CA PRO A 44 17.24 12.52 9.55
C PRO A 44 16.12 12.27 8.54
N ALA A 45 15.66 13.32 7.86
CA ALA A 45 14.64 13.21 6.79
C ALA A 45 15.20 12.65 5.47
N GLY A 46 16.51 12.73 5.28
CA GLY A 46 17.20 12.24 4.08
C GLY A 46 18.38 11.35 4.46
N TYR A 47 18.90 10.63 3.46
CA TYR A 47 19.98 9.66 3.67
C TYR A 47 21.23 10.32 4.29
N PRO A 48 21.73 9.85 5.46
CA PRO A 48 22.83 10.50 6.17
C PRO A 48 24.24 10.24 5.61
N GLY A 49 24.38 9.37 4.60
CA GLY A 49 25.66 9.04 3.96
C GLY A 49 26.23 7.68 4.38
N ASP A 50 27.09 7.11 3.52
CA ASP A 50 27.65 5.76 3.72
C ASP A 50 28.68 5.68 4.87
N ASP A 51 29.35 6.80 5.17
CA ASP A 51 30.44 6.90 6.16
C ASP A 51 29.97 7.28 7.57
N THR A 52 28.65 7.35 7.79
CA THR A 52 28.08 7.73 9.09
C THR A 52 27.98 6.54 10.06
N ASP A 53 27.78 6.85 11.33
CA ASP A 53 27.52 5.85 12.37
C ASP A 53 26.18 5.13 12.10
N ARG A 54 25.98 3.97 12.75
CA ARG A 54 24.76 3.18 12.53
C ARG A 54 23.48 3.89 12.98
N GLU A 55 23.57 4.66 14.06
CA GLU A 55 22.43 5.33 14.68
C GLU A 55 21.74 6.35 13.74
N PRO A 56 22.44 7.28 13.06
CA PRO A 56 21.81 8.13 12.04
C PRO A 56 21.13 7.36 10.91
N VAL A 57 21.72 6.26 10.43
CA VAL A 57 21.11 5.41 9.39
C VAL A 57 19.85 4.74 9.90
N ALA A 58 19.90 4.14 11.09
CA ALA A 58 18.76 3.48 11.72
C ALA A 58 17.59 4.45 11.92
N ARG A 59 17.87 5.65 12.43
CA ARG A 59 16.84 6.67 12.65
C ARG A 59 16.26 7.25 11.36
N TRP A 60 17.07 7.36 10.30
CA TRP A 60 16.57 7.69 8.96
C TRP A 60 15.60 6.63 8.43
N MET A 61 15.95 5.34 8.55
CA MET A 61 15.07 4.23 8.18
C MET A 61 13.78 4.22 9.00
N ALA A 62 13.89 4.39 10.32
CA ALA A 62 12.77 4.44 11.25
C ALA A 62 11.80 5.58 10.94
N ARG A 63 12.32 6.79 10.63
CA ARG A 63 11.48 7.91 10.20
C ARG A 63 10.68 7.59 8.94
N ALA A 64 11.33 6.99 7.94
CA ALA A 64 10.65 6.62 6.71
C ALA A 64 9.57 5.55 6.93
N ALA A 65 9.82 4.59 7.83
CA ALA A 65 8.83 3.59 8.24
C ALA A 65 7.64 4.21 8.99
N ALA A 66 7.92 5.12 9.94
CA ALA A 66 6.89 5.82 10.71
C ALA A 66 5.95 6.64 9.82
N LEU A 67 6.49 7.29 8.78
CA LEU A 67 5.71 8.04 7.78
C LEU A 67 4.81 7.14 6.91
N ARG A 68 4.99 5.82 6.98
CA ARG A 68 4.25 4.82 6.22
C ARG A 68 3.45 3.86 7.09
N GLU A 69 3.29 4.17 8.37
CA GLU A 69 2.59 3.31 9.33
C GLU A 69 3.17 1.88 9.36
N VAL A 70 4.48 1.76 9.17
CA VAL A 70 5.24 0.52 9.36
C VAL A 70 6.04 0.64 10.66
N PRO A 71 6.21 -0.43 11.45
CA PRO A 71 7.07 -0.39 12.63
C PRO A 71 8.47 0.11 12.31
N GLN A 72 8.98 0.96 13.19
CA GLN A 72 10.20 1.73 12.97
C GLN A 72 11.44 0.83 12.95
N GLU A 73 11.38 -0.24 13.74
CA GLU A 73 12.40 -1.25 13.93
C GLU A 73 12.53 -2.14 12.69
N LEU A 74 11.44 -2.32 11.92
CA LEU A 74 11.35 -3.28 10.82
C LEU A 74 12.48 -3.14 9.78
N PRO A 75 12.71 -1.96 9.15
CA PRO A 75 13.84 -1.80 8.24
C PRO A 75 15.19 -1.82 8.95
N VAL A 76 15.27 -1.44 10.22
CA VAL A 76 16.52 -1.44 10.98
C VAL A 76 16.98 -2.87 11.25
N MET A 77 16.08 -3.73 11.71
CA MET A 77 16.31 -5.17 11.90
C MET A 77 16.77 -5.84 10.61
N ALA A 78 16.09 -5.57 9.51
CA ALA A 78 16.45 -6.12 8.20
C ALA A 78 17.84 -5.65 7.74
N GLY A 79 18.11 -4.34 7.84
CA GLY A 79 19.42 -3.78 7.49
C GLY A 79 20.56 -4.28 8.38
N LEU A 80 20.30 -4.51 9.67
CA LEU A 80 21.26 -5.14 10.59
C LEU A 80 21.59 -6.56 10.18
N ALA A 81 20.56 -7.37 9.89
CA ALA A 81 20.72 -8.77 9.48
C ALA A 81 21.47 -8.93 8.16
N GLU A 82 21.15 -8.10 7.17
CA GLU A 82 21.65 -8.25 5.81
C GLU A 82 23.01 -7.59 5.56
N SER A 83 23.28 -6.48 6.23
CA SER A 83 24.49 -5.67 5.95
C SER A 83 25.17 -5.06 7.17
N GLY A 84 24.61 -5.25 8.37
CA GLY A 84 25.06 -4.52 9.56
C GLY A 84 24.83 -3.01 9.44
N LEU A 85 23.76 -2.59 8.77
CA LEU A 85 23.44 -1.19 8.40
C LEU A 85 24.53 -0.55 7.54
N ARG A 86 24.91 -1.22 6.45
CA ARG A 86 25.85 -0.70 5.45
C ARG A 86 25.27 -0.82 4.04
N ASN A 87 25.42 0.22 3.25
CA ASN A 87 25.01 0.19 1.85
C ASN A 87 26.06 -0.56 1.00
N LEU A 88 25.90 -1.87 0.86
CA LEU A 88 26.88 -2.72 0.17
C LEU A 88 26.71 -2.64 -1.35
N ASN A 89 27.74 -2.22 -2.09
CA ASN A 89 27.66 -2.17 -3.56
C ASN A 89 28.92 -2.68 -4.26
N THR A 90 29.26 -3.94 -3.99
CA THR A 90 30.46 -4.56 -4.58
C THR A 90 30.21 -4.98 -6.04
N ARG A 91 31.18 -4.67 -6.92
CA ARG A 91 31.15 -5.09 -8.32
C ARG A 91 31.17 -6.62 -8.41
N GLY A 92 30.27 -7.19 -9.22
CA GLY A 92 30.17 -8.64 -9.42
C GLY A 92 29.32 -9.37 -8.38
N ASN A 93 28.96 -8.74 -7.27
CA ASN A 93 27.97 -9.28 -6.34
C ASN A 93 26.56 -9.14 -6.94
N PRO A 94 25.75 -10.21 -7.04
CA PRO A 94 24.37 -10.13 -7.55
C PRO A 94 23.43 -9.37 -6.61
N PHE A 95 23.81 -9.14 -5.35
CA PHE A 95 23.06 -8.41 -4.34
C PHE A 95 23.72 -7.04 -4.05
N ALA A 96 22.90 -6.06 -3.64
CA ALA A 96 23.36 -4.73 -3.29
C ALA A 96 22.43 -4.05 -2.28
N GLY A 97 22.96 -3.05 -1.58
CA GLY A 97 22.23 -2.20 -0.65
C GLY A 97 22.22 -2.70 0.79
N PHE A 98 21.39 -2.06 1.61
CA PHE A 98 21.18 -2.40 3.01
C PHE A 98 20.51 -3.75 3.24
N PHE A 99 19.61 -4.13 2.31
CA PHE A 99 18.71 -5.30 2.42
C PHE A 99 19.11 -6.44 1.47
N SER A 100 20.40 -6.52 1.10
CA SER A 100 20.91 -7.50 0.13
C SER A 100 20.01 -7.67 -1.11
N MET A 101 19.52 -6.56 -1.69
CA MET A 101 18.54 -6.60 -2.76
C MET A 101 19.15 -7.16 -4.05
N HIS A 102 18.48 -8.13 -4.68
CA HIS A 102 18.98 -8.71 -5.92
C HIS A 102 18.92 -7.70 -7.07
N ARG A 103 20.02 -7.57 -7.84
CA ARG A 103 20.16 -6.59 -8.94
C ARG A 103 19.13 -6.75 -10.07
N SER A 104 18.39 -7.87 -10.14
CA SER A 104 17.25 -8.01 -11.06
C SER A 104 16.11 -7.02 -10.77
N LEU A 105 16.06 -6.44 -9.56
CA LEU A 105 15.16 -5.36 -9.18
C LEU A 105 15.54 -4.01 -9.79
N ASN A 106 16.73 -3.88 -10.41
CA ASN A 106 17.25 -2.64 -10.99
C ASN A 106 16.57 -2.31 -12.35
N LYS A 107 15.25 -2.21 -12.34
CA LYS A 107 14.37 -1.96 -13.47
C LYS A 107 13.05 -1.37 -12.97
N GLY A 108 12.21 -0.88 -13.88
CA GLY A 108 10.92 -0.29 -13.50
C GLY A 108 11.10 0.89 -12.53
N VAL A 109 10.30 0.91 -11.47
CA VAL A 109 10.27 1.97 -10.45
C VAL A 109 11.52 2.00 -9.55
N TYR A 110 12.23 0.86 -9.40
CA TYR A 110 13.43 0.74 -8.58
C TYR A 110 14.74 0.77 -9.40
N ARG A 111 14.67 1.28 -10.64
CA ARG A 111 15.86 1.45 -11.48
C ARG A 111 16.77 2.49 -10.85
N GLY A 112 18.00 2.10 -10.53
CA GLY A 112 19.02 2.92 -9.88
C GLY A 112 19.34 2.47 -8.45
N PHE A 113 18.52 1.60 -7.84
CA PHE A 113 18.62 1.26 -6.42
C PHE A 113 20.03 0.88 -5.91
N PRO A 114 20.92 0.19 -6.69
CA PRO A 114 22.22 -0.18 -6.15
C PRO A 114 23.12 1.00 -5.79
N ARG A 115 22.80 2.22 -6.24
CA ARG A 115 23.52 3.47 -5.89
C ARG A 115 22.61 4.50 -5.24
N ASP A 116 21.41 4.08 -4.85
CA ASP A 116 20.37 4.96 -4.37
C ASP A 116 19.75 4.34 -3.10
N PRO A 117 20.29 4.68 -1.92
CA PRO A 117 19.79 4.25 -0.62
C PRO A 117 18.30 4.52 -0.41
N GLU A 118 17.80 5.66 -0.89
CA GLU A 118 16.40 6.03 -0.76
C GLU A 118 15.51 5.07 -1.53
N LEU A 119 15.91 4.65 -2.73
CA LEU A 119 15.20 3.61 -3.49
C LEU A 119 15.27 2.22 -2.83
N GLN A 120 16.34 1.90 -2.11
CA GLN A 120 16.44 0.62 -1.37
C GLN A 120 15.41 0.58 -0.24
N LEU A 121 15.37 1.65 0.56
CA LEU A 121 14.42 1.81 1.65
C LEU A 121 12.98 1.90 1.14
N LEU A 122 12.75 2.60 0.02
CA LEU A 122 11.46 2.68 -0.62
C LEU A 122 10.94 1.29 -1.02
N TRP A 123 11.76 0.47 -1.67
CA TRP A 123 11.39 -0.90 -2.05
C TRP A 123 11.01 -1.75 -0.84
N PHE A 124 11.79 -1.66 0.24
CA PHE A 124 11.53 -2.43 1.45
C PHE A 124 10.18 -2.02 2.06
N LEU A 125 9.94 -0.72 2.22
CA LEU A 125 8.72 -0.20 2.83
C LEU A 125 7.48 -0.40 1.94
N ASP A 126 7.59 -0.26 0.62
CA ASP A 126 6.50 -0.59 -0.31
C ASP A 126 6.09 -2.06 -0.17
N THR A 127 7.08 -2.95 -0.08
CA THR A 127 6.84 -4.39 0.09
C THR A 127 6.28 -4.69 1.48
N ALA A 128 6.75 -4.01 2.54
CA ALA A 128 6.26 -4.17 3.91
C ALA A 128 4.77 -3.85 4.02
N VAL A 129 4.33 -2.72 3.45
CA VAL A 129 2.92 -2.31 3.39
C VAL A 129 2.08 -3.37 2.66
N ILE A 130 2.55 -3.87 1.52
CA ILE A 130 1.84 -4.91 0.75
C ILE A 130 1.68 -6.19 1.58
N VAL A 131 2.72 -6.62 2.31
CA VAL A 131 2.63 -7.79 3.20
C VAL A 131 1.60 -7.55 4.30
N ARG A 132 1.68 -6.40 5.01
CA ARG A 132 0.71 -6.06 6.07
C ARG A 132 -0.72 -6.05 5.56
N GLN A 133 -0.97 -5.40 4.43
CA GLN A 133 -2.29 -5.38 3.80
C GLN A 133 -2.82 -6.78 3.52
N ARG A 134 -1.95 -7.67 2.99
CA ARG A 134 -2.33 -9.05 2.68
C ARG A 134 -2.73 -9.81 3.95
N GLU A 135 -1.90 -9.78 4.98
CA GLU A 135 -2.16 -10.54 6.22
C GLU A 135 -3.46 -10.07 6.91
N ILE A 136 -3.67 -8.75 7.00
CA ILE A 136 -4.92 -8.16 7.52
C ILE A 136 -6.12 -8.58 6.66
N ALA A 137 -5.98 -8.54 5.34
CA ALA A 137 -7.04 -8.94 4.42
C ALA A 137 -7.36 -10.44 4.52
N GLU A 138 -6.38 -11.27 4.86
CA GLU A 138 -6.51 -12.72 5.09
C GLU A 138 -7.04 -13.08 6.49
N GLY A 139 -7.09 -12.11 7.41
CA GLY A 139 -7.82 -12.20 8.68
C GLY A 139 -6.98 -11.95 9.93
N ASP A 140 -5.69 -11.62 9.79
CA ASP A 140 -4.84 -11.21 10.90
C ASP A 140 -4.97 -9.69 11.13
N GLU A 141 -6.07 -9.28 11.77
CA GLU A 141 -6.43 -7.87 11.96
C GLU A 141 -5.39 -7.08 12.80
N GLU A 142 -4.59 -7.78 13.59
CA GLU A 142 -3.55 -7.20 14.46
C GLU A 142 -2.14 -7.35 13.84
N PHE A 143 -2.03 -7.77 12.58
CA PHE A 143 -0.72 -7.98 11.95
C PHE A 143 0.18 -6.73 12.04
N GLY A 144 1.34 -6.92 12.64
CA GLY A 144 2.35 -5.88 12.84
C GLY A 144 2.21 -5.08 14.14
N SER A 145 1.21 -5.34 14.98
CA SER A 145 1.10 -4.70 16.30
C SER A 145 1.99 -5.33 17.38
N ASP A 146 2.45 -6.57 17.16
CA ASP A 146 3.32 -7.31 18.06
C ASP A 146 4.74 -7.43 17.48
N SER A 147 5.73 -7.01 18.26
CA SER A 147 7.15 -7.07 17.91
C SER A 147 7.68 -8.50 17.75
N ASP A 148 7.07 -9.49 18.41
CA ASP A 148 7.49 -10.90 18.32
C ASP A 148 7.32 -11.47 16.90
N GLY A 149 6.50 -10.84 16.06
CA GLY A 149 6.25 -11.22 14.67
C GLY A 149 7.15 -10.54 13.62
N TYR A 150 7.96 -9.54 14.00
CA TYR A 150 8.64 -8.67 13.03
C TYR A 150 9.64 -9.42 12.14
N GLY A 151 10.36 -10.39 12.70
CA GLY A 151 11.31 -11.19 11.94
C GLY A 151 10.66 -12.01 10.83
N LEU A 152 9.45 -12.55 11.08
CA LEU A 152 8.69 -13.26 10.04
C LEU A 152 8.12 -12.30 9.00
N TRP A 153 7.71 -11.09 9.40
CA TRP A 153 7.30 -10.06 8.45
C TRP A 153 8.46 -9.67 7.53
N ILE A 154 9.67 -9.46 8.06
CA ILE A 154 10.88 -9.21 7.25
C ILE A 154 11.14 -10.38 6.29
N ALA A 155 11.01 -11.62 6.76
CA ALA A 155 11.15 -12.79 5.91
C ALA A 155 10.11 -12.86 4.77
N ASP A 156 8.91 -12.30 4.95
CA ASP A 156 7.91 -12.19 3.89
C ASP A 156 8.19 -11.05 2.90
N ILE A 157 8.90 -10.01 3.33
CA ILE A 157 9.41 -8.93 2.48
C ILE A 157 10.55 -9.46 1.59
N GLU A 158 11.61 -9.97 2.22
CA GLU A 158 12.85 -10.34 1.54
C GLU A 158 12.79 -11.69 0.83
N ARG A 159 11.87 -12.57 1.26
CA ARG A 159 11.67 -13.93 0.72
C ARG A 159 12.96 -14.75 0.65
N PRO A 160 13.69 -14.94 1.77
CA PRO A 160 14.86 -15.79 1.80
C PRO A 160 14.45 -17.27 1.68
N ALA A 161 15.45 -18.15 1.60
CA ALA A 161 15.22 -19.59 1.67
C ALA A 161 14.46 -19.97 2.96
N PRO A 162 13.58 -20.99 2.94
CA PRO A 162 12.73 -21.35 4.09
C PRO A 162 13.50 -21.52 5.41
N GLU A 163 14.69 -22.10 5.35
CA GLU A 163 15.59 -22.32 6.49
C GLU A 163 16.13 -21.04 7.13
N ASN A 164 16.15 -19.92 6.39
CA ASN A 164 16.70 -18.64 6.86
C ASN A 164 15.63 -17.68 7.37
N ARG A 165 14.34 -18.04 7.29
CA ARG A 165 13.23 -17.14 7.62
C ARG A 165 13.21 -16.68 9.09
N THR A 166 13.84 -17.42 10.00
CA THR A 166 13.91 -17.05 11.43
C THR A 166 15.12 -16.17 11.76
N GLY A 167 15.93 -15.79 10.77
CA GLY A 167 17.20 -15.09 10.97
C GLY A 167 17.09 -13.63 11.42
N TYR A 168 15.92 -13.01 11.31
CA TYR A 168 15.76 -11.56 11.53
C TYR A 168 15.33 -11.18 12.95
N GLN A 169 14.50 -11.99 13.62
CA GLN A 169 13.96 -11.67 14.95
C GLN A 169 15.04 -11.36 16.00
N PRO A 170 16.21 -12.04 16.03
CA PRO A 170 17.27 -11.74 17.00
C PRO A 170 17.82 -10.31 16.95
N TYR A 171 17.56 -9.55 15.89
CA TYR A 171 18.01 -8.15 15.75
C TYR A 171 17.05 -7.13 16.33
N PHE A 172 15.93 -7.54 16.94
CA PHE A 172 14.95 -6.62 17.51
C PHE A 172 15.56 -5.73 18.60
N ASP A 173 16.22 -6.33 19.60
CA ASP A 173 16.82 -5.57 20.72
C ASP A 173 17.91 -4.59 20.23
N ASP A 174 18.71 -5.00 19.24
CA ASP A 174 19.73 -4.15 18.62
C ASP A 174 19.10 -2.98 17.84
N ALA A 175 17.98 -3.22 17.15
CA ALA A 175 17.24 -2.18 16.45
C ALA A 175 16.59 -1.20 17.43
N ASP A 176 15.90 -1.70 18.46
CA ASP A 176 15.27 -0.89 19.52
C ASP A 176 16.31 -0.02 20.25
N ALA A 177 17.49 -0.57 20.57
CA ALA A 177 18.57 0.17 21.20
C ALA A 177 19.11 1.34 20.35
N LEU A 178 19.01 1.25 19.02
CA LEU A 178 19.36 2.35 18.09
C LEU A 178 18.24 3.40 17.99
N LEU A 179 17.03 3.07 18.42
CA LEU A 179 15.82 3.87 18.35
C LEU A 179 15.39 4.32 19.75
N THR A 180 16.25 5.10 20.40
CA THR A 180 16.03 5.61 21.77
C THR A 180 14.77 6.48 21.93
N GLU A 181 14.22 7.01 20.85
CA GLU A 181 13.01 7.83 20.79
C GLU A 181 12.26 7.56 19.48
N SER A 182 10.96 7.89 19.44
CA SER A 182 10.18 7.77 18.20
C SER A 182 10.66 8.75 17.15
N CYS A 183 10.88 8.23 15.94
CA CYS A 183 11.18 8.99 14.73
C CYS A 183 9.94 9.41 13.94
N ARG A 184 8.72 9.24 14.50
CA ARG A 184 7.50 9.81 13.91
C ARG A 184 7.48 11.32 14.11
N PRO A 185 7.31 12.12 13.04
CA PRO A 185 7.14 13.56 13.19
C PRO A 185 5.88 13.89 14.02
N SER A 186 6.02 14.77 15.01
CA SER A 186 4.95 15.08 15.98
C SER A 186 3.68 15.71 15.38
N ASP A 187 3.79 16.29 14.20
CA ASP A 187 2.67 16.86 13.42
C ASP A 187 1.90 15.79 12.62
N GLN A 188 2.43 14.57 12.53
CA GLN A 188 1.82 13.46 11.82
C GLN A 188 1.08 12.55 12.81
N VAL A 189 -0.25 12.60 12.74
CA VAL A 189 -1.14 11.69 13.46
C VAL A 189 -1.36 10.46 12.59
N ALA A 190 -1.33 9.26 13.21
CA ALA A 190 -1.62 8.02 12.51
C ALA A 190 -3.01 8.08 11.87
N ASP A 191 -3.13 7.60 10.63
CA ASP A 191 -4.42 7.45 9.99
C ASP A 191 -5.12 6.20 10.52
N GLU A 192 -6.20 6.41 11.27
CA GLU A 192 -7.04 5.34 11.82
C GLU A 192 -8.35 5.17 11.01
N THR A 193 -8.48 5.85 9.87
CA THR A 193 -9.73 5.89 9.11
C THR A 193 -9.83 4.69 8.17
N PRO A 194 -10.81 3.78 8.34
CA PRO A 194 -10.95 2.64 7.43
C PRO A 194 -11.36 3.04 6.01
N PRO A 195 -10.87 2.32 4.98
CA PRO A 195 -11.15 2.68 3.60
C PRO A 195 -12.61 2.49 3.25
N ALA A 196 -13.14 3.35 2.39
CA ALA A 196 -14.53 3.20 1.95
C ALA A 196 -14.68 1.97 1.04
N LEU A 197 -15.46 0.96 1.42
CA LEU A 197 -15.66 -0.24 0.59
C LEU A 197 -17.01 -0.26 -0.12
N ARG A 198 -17.03 -0.42 -1.45
CA ARG A 198 -18.25 -0.73 -2.24
C ARG A 198 -18.18 -2.15 -2.78
N VAL A 199 -19.21 -2.95 -2.52
CA VAL A 199 -19.31 -4.35 -2.96
C VAL A 199 -20.58 -4.56 -3.78
N SER A 200 -20.44 -5.20 -4.93
CA SER A 200 -21.56 -5.66 -5.76
C SER A 200 -21.35 -7.10 -6.21
N ALA A 201 -22.39 -7.91 -6.08
CA ALA A 201 -22.42 -9.29 -6.58
C ALA A 201 -23.85 -9.70 -6.88
N ALA A 202 -24.05 -10.50 -7.93
CA ALA A 202 -25.33 -11.13 -8.21
C ALA A 202 -25.69 -12.11 -7.10
N GLY A 203 -26.95 -12.10 -6.63
CA GLY A 203 -27.39 -12.97 -5.55
C GLY A 203 -27.48 -14.46 -5.93
N ARG A 204 -27.56 -14.76 -7.24
CA ARG A 204 -27.50 -16.11 -7.82
C ARG A 204 -26.38 -16.14 -8.85
N GLN A 205 -25.48 -17.11 -8.74
CA GLN A 205 -24.30 -17.23 -9.60
C GLN A 205 -24.12 -18.68 -10.04
N ARG A 206 -23.40 -18.94 -11.14
CA ARG A 206 -23.17 -20.30 -11.68
C ARG A 206 -21.68 -20.60 -11.70
N ASP A 207 -21.32 -21.82 -11.30
CA ASP A 207 -19.96 -22.40 -11.35
C ASP A 207 -18.88 -21.72 -10.49
N THR A 208 -18.85 -20.39 -10.43
CA THR A 208 -17.88 -19.55 -9.72
C THR A 208 -18.59 -18.45 -8.95
N VAL A 209 -17.90 -17.90 -7.94
CA VAL A 209 -18.39 -16.71 -7.22
C VAL A 209 -17.60 -15.50 -7.71
N VAL A 210 -18.27 -14.58 -8.40
CA VAL A 210 -17.71 -13.32 -8.88
C VAL A 210 -18.25 -12.18 -8.01
N ILE A 211 -17.33 -11.40 -7.45
CA ILE A 211 -17.63 -10.24 -6.61
C ILE A 211 -16.83 -9.07 -7.14
N SER A 212 -17.50 -7.97 -7.43
CA SER A 212 -16.81 -6.70 -7.70
C SER A 212 -16.73 -5.93 -6.40
N ALA A 213 -15.53 -5.54 -6.03
CA ALA A 213 -15.26 -4.75 -4.84
C ALA A 213 -14.32 -3.62 -5.23
N ARG A 214 -14.59 -2.41 -4.75
CA ARG A 214 -13.76 -1.23 -5.03
C ARG A 214 -13.72 -0.26 -3.86
N CYS A 215 -12.60 0.43 -3.74
CA CYS A 215 -12.41 1.55 -2.84
C CYS A 215 -12.51 2.86 -3.63
N PRO A 216 -13.59 3.66 -3.47
CA PRO A 216 -13.87 4.80 -4.34
C PRO A 216 -13.11 6.08 -3.94
N ARG A 217 -12.33 6.05 -2.86
CA ARG A 217 -11.65 7.24 -2.30
C ARG A 217 -10.14 7.06 -2.27
N GLU A 218 -9.66 5.92 -1.77
CA GLU A 218 -8.25 5.57 -1.77
C GLU A 218 -7.99 4.22 -2.47
N ALA A 219 -6.72 4.02 -2.86
CA ALA A 219 -6.22 2.71 -3.23
C ALA A 219 -6.25 1.79 -2.01
N CYS A 220 -6.70 0.55 -2.21
CA CYS A 220 -6.79 -0.45 -1.15
C CYS A 220 -6.52 -1.84 -1.73
N MET A 221 -6.03 -2.73 -0.88
CA MET A 221 -6.02 -4.16 -1.17
C MET A 221 -7.37 -4.76 -0.78
N VAL A 222 -7.94 -5.60 -1.64
CA VAL A 222 -9.20 -6.30 -1.33
C VAL A 222 -8.98 -7.81 -1.32
N ALA A 223 -9.39 -8.46 -0.24
CA ALA A 223 -9.54 -9.91 -0.18
C ALA A 223 -11.01 -10.32 -0.02
N ALA A 224 -11.36 -11.50 -0.52
CA ALA A 224 -12.65 -12.10 -0.25
C ALA A 224 -12.51 -13.55 0.22
N GLN A 225 -13.30 -13.92 1.22
CA GLN A 225 -13.37 -15.27 1.78
C GLN A 225 -14.82 -15.74 1.77
N ALA A 226 -15.08 -16.92 1.21
CA ALA A 226 -16.42 -17.50 1.22
C ALA A 226 -16.50 -18.68 2.17
N GLU A 227 -17.48 -18.63 3.07
CA GLU A 227 -17.84 -19.71 3.97
C GLU A 227 -19.26 -20.19 3.63
N PRO A 228 -19.47 -21.50 3.39
CA PRO A 228 -20.78 -22.08 3.55
C PRO A 228 -21.14 -22.04 5.02
N ARG A 229 -22.44 -22.03 5.29
CA ARG A 229 -22.97 -22.27 6.63
C ARG A 229 -22.54 -23.61 7.26
N ARG A 230 -21.84 -24.50 6.53
CA ARG A 230 -21.21 -25.73 7.02
C ARG A 230 -19.90 -26.04 6.24
N ARG A 231 -18.76 -26.04 6.95
CA ARG A 231 -17.48 -26.75 6.67
C ARG A 231 -16.90 -26.72 5.24
N VAL A 232 -16.74 -25.54 4.60
CA VAL A 232 -15.82 -25.38 3.46
C VAL A 232 -15.20 -23.98 3.55
N ARG A 233 -13.90 -23.82 3.26
CA ARG A 233 -13.28 -22.49 3.13
C ARG A 233 -12.95 -22.31 1.64
N ALA A 234 -13.38 -21.21 1.04
CA ALA A 234 -12.85 -20.81 -0.26
C ALA A 234 -11.44 -20.24 -0.08
N ALA A 235 -10.56 -20.44 -1.05
CA ALA A 235 -9.26 -19.78 -1.05
C ALA A 235 -9.48 -18.26 -1.09
N PRO A 236 -8.74 -17.48 -0.28
CA PRO A 236 -8.76 -16.04 -0.41
C PRO A 236 -8.35 -15.66 -1.83
N ALA A 237 -9.05 -14.70 -2.42
CA ALA A 237 -8.61 -14.06 -3.65
C ALA A 237 -8.32 -12.60 -3.33
N VAL A 238 -7.12 -12.14 -3.69
CA VAL A 238 -6.65 -10.78 -3.46
C VAL A 238 -6.63 -10.04 -4.79
N ALA A 239 -7.19 -8.84 -4.83
CA ALA A 239 -7.09 -7.91 -5.95
C ALA A 239 -6.51 -6.57 -5.47
N VAL A 240 -5.76 -5.93 -6.35
CA VAL A 240 -5.19 -4.59 -6.16
C VAL A 240 -5.90 -3.67 -7.15
N GLU A 241 -6.53 -2.60 -6.64
CA GLU A 241 -7.17 -1.51 -7.41
C GLU A 241 -8.30 -1.90 -8.38
N ASP A 242 -9.53 -1.45 -8.09
CA ASP A 242 -10.72 -1.45 -8.97
C ASP A 242 -11.14 -2.76 -9.67
N ASP A 243 -10.51 -3.88 -9.35
CA ASP A 243 -10.71 -5.16 -10.02
C ASP A 243 -11.80 -6.05 -9.41
N ALA A 244 -12.37 -6.91 -10.26
CA ALA A 244 -13.31 -7.94 -9.82
C ALA A 244 -12.55 -9.09 -9.12
N VAL A 245 -12.88 -9.35 -7.86
CA VAL A 245 -12.39 -10.51 -7.11
C VAL A 245 -13.17 -11.75 -7.53
N THR A 246 -12.49 -12.69 -8.17
CA THR A 246 -13.08 -13.97 -8.58
C THR A 246 -12.68 -15.07 -7.59
N LEU A 247 -13.68 -15.60 -6.89
CA LEU A 247 -13.50 -16.73 -5.98
C LEU A 247 -13.82 -18.03 -6.70
N THR A 248 -12.79 -18.85 -6.86
CA THR A 248 -12.95 -20.22 -7.35
C THR A 248 -13.21 -21.15 -6.16
N LEU A 249 -14.39 -21.76 -6.14
CA LEU A 249 -14.76 -22.69 -5.08
C LEU A 249 -14.22 -24.09 -5.39
N PRO A 250 -13.75 -24.84 -4.38
CA PRO A 250 -13.32 -26.22 -4.57
C PRO A 250 -14.49 -27.07 -5.09
N ALA A 251 -14.20 -28.07 -5.93
CA ALA A 251 -15.21 -28.88 -6.63
C ALA A 251 -16.25 -29.53 -5.70
N ARG A 252 -15.89 -29.78 -4.43
CA ARG A 252 -16.77 -30.35 -3.40
C ARG A 252 -17.88 -29.39 -2.93
N ALA A 253 -17.73 -28.08 -3.15
CA ALA A 253 -18.73 -27.06 -2.83
C ALA A 253 -19.77 -26.82 -3.95
N ARG A 254 -19.67 -27.51 -5.10
CA ARG A 254 -20.51 -27.32 -6.31
C ARG A 254 -21.92 -27.95 -6.24
N ARG A 255 -22.50 -28.06 -5.04
CA ARG A 255 -23.96 -28.26 -4.90
C ARG A 255 -24.60 -26.87 -4.78
N SER A 256 -25.92 -26.76 -4.95
CA SER A 256 -26.59 -25.48 -4.68
C SER A 256 -26.36 -25.09 -3.23
N VAL A 257 -25.51 -24.10 -2.98
CA VAL A 257 -25.04 -23.73 -1.65
C VAL A 257 -25.25 -22.24 -1.45
N LYS A 258 -25.83 -21.89 -0.29
CA LYS A 258 -25.87 -20.53 0.20
C LYS A 258 -24.54 -20.23 0.89
N LEU A 259 -23.84 -19.22 0.39
CA LEU A 259 -22.56 -18.77 0.89
C LEU A 259 -22.72 -17.39 1.53
N VAL A 260 -22.01 -17.16 2.62
CA VAL A 260 -21.69 -15.82 3.08
C VAL A 260 -20.27 -15.55 2.60
N VAL A 261 -20.12 -14.48 1.84
CA VAL A 261 -18.81 -14.02 1.39
C VAL A 261 -18.46 -12.78 2.19
N THR A 262 -17.34 -12.85 2.88
CA THR A 262 -16.76 -11.75 3.62
C THR A 262 -15.73 -11.09 2.73
N ILE A 263 -15.88 -9.80 2.49
CA ILE A 263 -14.96 -8.97 1.71
C ILE A 263 -14.26 -8.04 2.70
N THR A 264 -12.95 -8.07 2.72
CA THR A 264 -12.10 -7.19 3.54
C THR A 264 -11.32 -6.29 2.60
N ALA A 265 -11.39 -4.98 2.82
CA ALA A 265 -10.56 -3.99 2.14
C ALA A 265 -9.61 -3.34 3.14
N VAL A 266 -8.33 -3.22 2.80
CA VAL A 266 -7.27 -2.70 3.67
C VAL A 266 -6.52 -1.59 2.93
N ASP A 267 -6.36 -0.43 3.56
CA ASP A 267 -5.60 0.70 3.00
C ASP A 267 -4.10 0.58 3.30
N VAL A 268 -3.31 1.58 2.89
CA VAL A 268 -1.85 1.59 3.09
C VAL A 268 -1.44 1.78 4.55
N ALA A 269 -2.31 2.35 5.39
CA ALA A 269 -2.08 2.52 6.82
C ALA A 269 -2.43 1.24 7.62
N GLY A 270 -3.05 0.26 6.97
CA GLY A 270 -3.49 -0.99 7.58
C GLY A 270 -4.91 -0.94 8.15
N ASN A 271 -5.68 0.13 7.90
CA ASN A 271 -7.07 0.18 8.36
C ASN A 271 -7.94 -0.70 7.48
N ALA A 272 -8.87 -1.43 8.10
CA ALA A 272 -9.68 -2.42 7.41
C ALA A 272 -11.18 -2.12 7.47
N THR A 273 -11.86 -2.26 6.33
CA THR A 273 -13.33 -2.30 6.24
C THR A 273 -13.80 -3.66 5.79
N ARG A 274 -14.75 -4.25 6.54
CA ARG A 274 -15.34 -5.55 6.20
C ARG A 274 -16.80 -5.42 5.76
N LYS A 275 -17.19 -6.17 4.74
CA LYS A 275 -18.59 -6.29 4.28
C LYS A 275 -18.94 -7.73 3.96
N GLU A 276 -20.16 -8.10 4.32
CA GLU A 276 -20.70 -9.42 3.96
C GLU A 276 -21.65 -9.34 2.76
N LYS A 277 -21.57 -10.36 1.89
CA LYS A 277 -22.50 -10.57 0.80
C LYS A 277 -23.01 -12.00 0.77
N ARG A 278 -24.33 -12.15 0.77
CA ARG A 278 -24.99 -13.45 0.62
C ARG A 278 -25.15 -13.78 -0.86
N VAL A 279 -24.62 -14.93 -1.28
CA VAL A 279 -24.76 -15.44 -2.65
C VAL A 279 -25.26 -16.88 -2.63
N THR A 280 -26.00 -17.25 -3.67
CA THR A 280 -26.44 -18.62 -3.92
C THR A 280 -25.71 -19.12 -5.16
N LEU A 281 -24.86 -20.12 -5.00
CA LEU A 281 -24.26 -20.80 -6.14
C LEU A 281 -25.29 -21.79 -6.69
N LEU A 282 -25.61 -21.67 -7.96
CA LEU A 282 -26.43 -22.57 -8.75
C LEU A 282 -25.50 -23.49 -9.55
N ARG A 283 -25.97 -24.70 -9.81
CA ARG A 283 -25.44 -25.49 -10.93
C ARG A 283 -25.91 -24.91 -12.26
#